data_AF-A0A7W1KNQ5-F1
#
_entry.id   AF-A0A7W1KNQ5-F1
#
_cell.length_a   1.000
_cell.length_b   1.000
_cell.length_c   1.000
_cell.angle_alpha   90.00
_cell.angle_beta   90.00
_cell.angle_gamma   90.00
#
_symmetry.space_group_name_H-M   'P 1'
#
loop_
_entity.id
_entity.type
_entity.pdbx_description
1 polymer ?
#
loop_
_entity_poly.entity_id
_entity_poly.type
_entity_poly.pdbx_seq_one_letter_code
_entity_poly.pdbx_strand_id
1 'polypeptide(L)'
;MIRLLIAGLALGMTACASRTSLPAAEQSGASTGAMPPAVSLERTPCFGTCPVYTIAVSPSGLVTFEGRAHVRLLGTATGQIPRQRVDALLIELERAGYFRF
;
A
#
# COMPACT_ATOMS: atom_id res chain seq x y z
N MET A 1 -62.58 13.79 28.11
CA MET A 1 -62.70 15.14 27.52
C MET A 1 -61.29 15.62 27.18
N ILE A 2 -60.79 15.75 25.97
CA ILE A 2 -61.29 15.54 24.60
C ILE A 2 -60.04 15.11 23.81
N ARG A 3 -60.07 13.97 23.12
CA ARG A 3 -58.92 13.46 22.35
C ARG A 3 -58.85 14.24 21.04
N LEU A 4 -57.62 14.63 20.71
CA LEU A 4 -57.23 15.49 19.59
C LEU A 4 -57.86 15.08 18.24
N LEU A 5 -58.26 16.14 17.54
CA LEU A 5 -58.91 16.15 16.24
C LEU A 5 -58.08 15.49 15.14
N ILE A 6 -58.82 14.75 14.32
CA ILE A 6 -58.43 14.05 13.11
C ILE A 6 -58.37 15.05 11.95
N ALA A 7 -57.29 15.01 11.16
CA ALA A 7 -57.29 15.33 9.73
C ALA A 7 -56.11 14.52 9.14
N GLY A 8 -56.28 13.46 8.36
CA GLY A 8 -57.30 13.24 7.34
C GLY A 8 -56.84 13.80 6.01
N LEU A 9 -55.74 13.28 5.43
CA LEU A 9 -55.46 13.44 4.01
C LEU A 9 -54.92 12.12 3.45
N ALA A 10 -55.75 11.52 2.61
CA ALA A 10 -55.50 10.28 1.89
C ALA A 10 -55.00 10.58 0.46
N LEU A 11 -54.46 9.54 -0.16
CA LEU A 11 -54.17 9.34 -1.60
C LEU A 11 -52.91 9.99 -2.21
N GLY A 12 -52.08 9.14 -2.84
CA GLY A 12 -51.27 9.54 -4.00
C GLY A 12 -50.04 8.67 -4.29
N MET A 13 -50.17 7.72 -5.24
CA MET A 13 -49.07 6.98 -5.87
C MET A 13 -47.97 7.89 -6.40
N THR A 14 -46.69 7.55 -6.20
CA THR A 14 -45.63 7.84 -7.19
C THR A 14 -44.55 6.77 -7.10
N ALA A 15 -44.44 6.01 -8.19
CA ALA A 15 -43.37 5.07 -8.45
C ALA A 15 -42.03 5.82 -8.57
N CYS A 16 -41.03 5.44 -7.77
CA CYS A 16 -39.64 5.78 -8.11
C CYS A 16 -39.14 4.78 -9.14
N ALA A 17 -39.15 5.21 -10.39
CA ALA A 17 -38.41 4.62 -11.48
C ALA A 17 -36.93 4.41 -11.12
N SER A 18 -36.40 3.30 -11.61
CA SER A 18 -34.99 2.95 -11.82
C SER A 18 -33.95 3.92 -11.26
N ARG A 19 -33.22 3.47 -10.23
CA ARG A 19 -31.87 4.01 -9.98
C ARG A 19 -30.98 3.50 -11.10
N THR A 20 -30.93 4.24 -12.21
CA THR A 20 -29.74 4.27 -13.05
C THR A 20 -28.63 4.79 -12.16
N SER A 21 -27.93 3.88 -11.50
CA SER A 21 -26.66 4.18 -10.86
C SER A 21 -25.74 4.70 -11.96
N LEU A 22 -25.55 6.02 -11.96
CA LEU A 22 -24.39 6.65 -12.55
C LEU A 22 -23.17 5.79 -12.17
N PRO A 23 -22.32 5.37 -13.11
CA PRO A 23 -21.04 4.82 -12.73
C PRO A 23 -20.34 5.94 -11.98
N ALA A 24 -20.26 5.77 -10.65
CA ALA A 24 -19.34 6.52 -9.84
C ALA A 24 -18.00 6.38 -10.55
N ALA A 25 -17.42 7.54 -10.87
CA ALA A 25 -16.09 7.69 -11.41
C ALA A 25 -15.26 6.49 -11.02
N GLU A 26 -14.97 5.70 -12.04
CA GLU A 26 -13.99 4.65 -12.09
C GLU A 26 -12.87 5.09 -11.16
N GLN A 27 -12.80 4.42 -10.01
CA GLN A 27 -11.69 4.55 -9.12
C GLN A 27 -10.51 4.03 -9.93
N SER A 28 -9.86 4.97 -10.61
CA SER A 28 -8.48 4.93 -10.99
C SER A 28 -7.70 4.78 -9.69
N GLY A 29 -7.82 3.61 -9.09
CA GLY A 29 -6.72 2.99 -8.40
C GLY A 29 -5.67 2.91 -9.48
N ALA A 30 -4.78 3.89 -9.47
CA ALA A 30 -3.45 3.69 -10.00
C ALA A 30 -2.92 2.46 -9.29
N SER A 31 -3.19 1.28 -9.86
CA SER A 31 -2.18 0.26 -9.97
C SER A 31 -1.10 0.92 -10.81
N THR A 32 -0.32 1.81 -10.17
CA THR A 32 1.09 1.90 -10.48
C THR A 32 1.50 0.44 -10.37
N GLY A 33 1.69 -0.21 -11.51
CA GLY A 33 2.27 -1.53 -11.56
C GLY A 33 3.59 -1.40 -10.85
N ALA A 34 3.55 -1.65 -9.53
CA ALA A 34 4.65 -1.37 -8.65
C ALA A 34 5.65 -2.44 -9.01
N MET A 35 6.59 -2.07 -9.88
CA MET A 35 7.62 -2.98 -10.33
C MET A 35 8.29 -3.54 -9.08
N PRO A 36 8.45 -4.87 -8.97
CA PRO A 36 9.05 -5.46 -7.79
C PRO A 36 10.44 -4.85 -7.54
N PRO A 37 10.85 -4.72 -6.27
CA PRO A 37 12.19 -4.25 -5.96
C PRO A 37 13.22 -5.17 -6.61
N ALA A 38 14.33 -4.60 -7.06
CA ALA A 38 15.47 -5.37 -7.57
C ALA A 38 16.08 -6.23 -6.45
N VAL A 39 16.13 -5.69 -5.23
CA VAL A 39 16.61 -6.38 -4.02
C VAL A 39 15.78 -5.92 -2.82
N SER A 40 15.44 -6.84 -1.93
CA SER A 40 14.89 -6.53 -0.61
C SER A 40 15.65 -7.27 0.50
N LEU A 41 15.64 -6.69 1.69
CA LEU A 41 16.19 -7.29 2.90
C LEU A 41 15.24 -7.02 4.06
N GLU A 42 14.76 -8.07 4.71
CA GLU A 42 13.93 -7.98 5.91
C GLU A 42 14.68 -8.54 7.11
N ARG A 43 14.64 -7.79 8.22
CA ARG A 43 15.01 -8.29 9.55
C ARG A 43 13.76 -8.42 10.39
N THR A 44 13.50 -9.64 10.84
CA THR A 44 12.36 -10.00 11.67
C THR A 44 12.67 -9.84 13.17
N PRO A 45 11.64 -9.80 14.03
CA PRO A 45 11.82 -9.77 15.48
C PRO A 45 12.58 -10.98 16.04
N CYS A 46 13.16 -10.80 17.23
CA CYS A 46 13.77 -11.84 18.06
C CYS A 46 13.38 -11.62 19.54
N PHE A 47 13.74 -12.53 20.46
CA PHE A 47 13.43 -12.41 21.90
C PHE A 47 14.21 -11.31 22.66
N GLY A 48 14.75 -10.33 21.96
CA GLY A 48 15.56 -9.25 22.53
C GLY A 48 15.45 -7.99 21.69
N THR A 49 16.51 -7.19 21.67
CA THR A 49 16.54 -5.87 21.01
C THR A 49 17.02 -5.92 19.56
N CYS A 50 16.74 -7.02 18.84
CA CYS A 50 17.09 -7.09 17.43
C CYS A 50 16.36 -5.99 16.64
N PRO A 51 17.06 -5.27 15.75
CA PRO A 51 16.44 -4.32 14.84
C PRO A 51 15.41 -4.99 13.95
N VAL A 52 14.22 -4.41 13.87
CA VAL A 52 13.13 -4.87 13.00
C VAL A 52 12.90 -3.84 11.91
N TYR A 53 13.19 -4.21 10.67
CA TYR A 53 13.04 -3.32 9.53
C TYR A 53 13.00 -4.07 8.20
N THR A 54 12.52 -3.36 7.17
CA THR A 54 12.60 -3.80 5.77
C THR A 54 13.34 -2.75 4.95
N ILE A 55 14.22 -3.18 4.05
CA ILE A 55 14.84 -2.37 3.01
C ILE A 55 14.39 -2.90 1.66
N ALA A 56 13.97 -2.02 0.77
CA ALA A 56 13.67 -2.33 -0.63
C ALA A 56 14.44 -1.38 -1.54
N VAL A 57 15.10 -1.92 -2.55
CA VAL A 57 15.84 -1.15 -3.56
C VAL A 57 15.18 -1.38 -4.91
N SER A 58 14.68 -0.31 -5.54
CA SER A 58 14.10 -0.40 -6.88
C SER A 58 15.19 -0.58 -7.96
N PRO A 59 14.82 -1.01 -9.18
CA PRO A 59 15.75 -1.03 -10.31
C PRO A 59 16.35 0.34 -10.68
N SER A 60 15.67 1.44 -10.33
CA SER A 60 16.18 2.80 -10.55
C SER A 60 17.11 3.30 -9.42
N GLY A 61 17.26 2.53 -8.34
CA GLY A 61 18.08 2.90 -7.18
C GLY A 61 17.34 3.69 -6.09
N LEU A 62 16.01 3.80 -6.15
CA LEU A 62 15.22 4.30 -5.02
C LEU A 62 15.32 3.27 -3.89
N VAL A 63 15.78 3.72 -2.72
CA VAL A 63 15.88 2.90 -1.52
C VAL A 63 14.75 3.32 -0.58
N THR A 64 13.93 2.37 -0.16
CA THR A 64 12.93 2.56 0.89
C THR A 64 13.35 1.75 2.11
N PHE A 65 13.40 2.40 3.26
CA PHE A 65 13.62 1.80 4.57
C PHE A 65 12.33 1.93 5.38
N GLU A 66 11.89 0.86 6.02
CA GLU A 66 10.76 0.86 6.95
C GLU A 66 11.23 0.31 8.30
N GLY A 67 11.41 1.19 9.28
CA GLY A 67 11.84 0.84 10.63
C GLY A 67 10.66 0.58 11.56
N ARG A 68 10.65 -0.57 12.24
CA ARG A 68 9.54 -0.98 13.12
C ARG A 68 9.92 -1.00 14.60
N ALA A 69 11.10 -1.52 14.96
CA ALA A 69 11.55 -1.57 16.36
C ALA A 69 13.09 -1.65 16.49
N HIS A 70 13.62 -1.21 17.62
CA HIS A 70 15.06 -1.25 17.96
C HIS A 70 15.99 -0.72 16.87
N VAL A 71 15.53 0.31 16.15
CA VAL A 71 16.26 1.02 15.10
C VAL A 71 16.34 2.50 15.44
N ARG A 72 17.34 3.19 14.90
CA ARG A 72 17.50 4.64 15.13
C ARG A 72 16.38 5.47 14.49
N LEU A 73 15.83 4.99 13.37
CA LEU A 73 14.77 5.66 12.63
C LEU A 73 13.56 4.74 12.57
N LEU A 74 12.43 5.20 13.10
CA LEU A 74 11.15 4.50 13.02
C LEU A 74 10.34 5.05 11.84
N GLY A 75 9.48 4.21 11.27
CA GLY A 75 8.67 4.54 10.11
C GLY A 75 9.45 4.50 8.80
N THR A 76 8.89 5.13 7.77
CA THR A 76 9.42 5.10 6.41
C THR A 76 10.44 6.20 6.18
N ALA A 77 11.55 5.84 5.55
CA ALA A 77 12.53 6.77 5.02
C ALA A 77 12.94 6.36 3.61
N THR A 78 13.32 7.34 2.79
CA THR A 78 13.78 7.09 1.43
C THR A 78 15.18 7.63 1.23
N GLY A 79 15.90 7.00 0.31
CA GLY A 79 17.19 7.45 -0.18
C GLY A 79 17.32 7.11 -1.66
N GLN A 80 18.34 7.63 -2.31
CA GLN A 80 18.62 7.36 -3.71
C GLN A 80 20.08 6.95 -3.86
N ILE A 81 20.30 5.85 -4.56
CA ILE A 81 21.63 5.45 -5.03
C ILE A 81 21.68 5.50 -6.56
N PRO A 82 22.86 5.67 -7.16
CA PRO A 82 23.01 5.54 -8.60
C PRO A 82 22.65 4.13 -9.06
N ARG A 83 21.99 4.00 -10.21
CA ARG A 83 21.62 2.71 -10.81
C ARG A 83 22.81 1.75 -10.92
N GLN A 84 24.00 2.28 -11.22
CA GLN A 84 25.23 1.50 -11.35
C GLN A 84 25.58 0.72 -10.07
N ARG A 85 25.19 1.24 -8.89
CA ARG A 85 25.38 0.55 -7.61
C ARG A 85 24.41 -0.63 -7.45
N VAL A 86 23.19 -0.50 -7.97
CA VAL A 86 22.21 -1.59 -8.03
C VAL A 86 22.73 -2.68 -8.97
N ASP A 87 23.17 -2.30 -10.17
CA ASP A 87 23.70 -3.22 -11.17
C ASP A 87 24.92 -3.98 -10.62
N ALA A 88 25.85 -3.28 -9.95
CA ALA A 88 27.01 -3.90 -9.30
C ALA A 88 26.60 -4.91 -8.22
N LEU A 89 25.61 -4.59 -7.38
CA LEU A 89 25.10 -5.51 -6.35
C LEU A 89 24.50 -6.78 -6.97
N LEU A 90 23.72 -6.65 -8.04
CA LEU A 90 23.12 -7.80 -8.72
C LEU A 90 24.19 -8.70 -9.35
N ILE A 91 25.27 -8.12 -9.90
CA ILE A 91 26.41 -8.89 -10.41
C ILE A 91 27.08 -9.69 -9.28
N GLU A 92 27.26 -9.12 -8.09
CA GLU A 92 27.85 -9.85 -6.97
C GLU A 92 26.94 -11.00 -6.50
N LEU A 93 25.62 -10.80 -6.47
CA LEU A 93 24.66 -11.86 -6.12
C LEU A 93 24.69 -13.02 -7.13
N GLU A 94 24.79 -12.71 -8.42
CA GLU A 94 24.95 -13.72 -9.49
C GLU A 94 26.24 -14.51 -9.31
N ARG A 95 27.38 -13.82 -9.07
CA ARG A 95 28.67 -14.47 -8.81
C ARG A 95 28.67 -15.34 -7.57
N ALA A 96 27.93 -14.95 -6.54
CA ALA A 96 27.72 -15.74 -5.33
C ALA A 96 26.80 -16.96 -5.57
N GLY A 97 26.20 -17.09 -6.75
CA GLY A 97 25.30 -18.17 -7.10
C GLY A 97 23.92 -18.05 -6.47
N TYR A 98 23.52 -16.85 -6.01
CA TYR A 98 22.27 -16.63 -5.29
C TYR A 98 21.03 -17.06 -6.10
N PHE A 99 21.09 -16.96 -7.43
CA PHE A 99 20.00 -17.30 -8.35
C PHE A 99 20.10 -18.70 -8.95
N ARG A 100 21.10 -19.50 -8.56
CA ARG A 100 21.27 -20.86 -9.06
C ARG A 100 20.39 -21.82 -8.25
N PHE A 101 19.53 -22.56 -8.93
CA PHE A 101 18.65 -23.60 -8.38
C PHE A 101 18.91 -24.95 -9.04
#